data_AF-A0A3S1KMW2-F1
#
_entry.id   AF-A0A3S1KMW2-F1
#
_cell.length_a   1.000
_cell.length_b   1.000
_cell.length_c   1.000
_cell.angle_alpha   90.00
_cell.angle_beta   90.00
_cell.angle_gamma   90.00
#
_symmetry.space_group_name_H-M   'P 1'
#
loop_
_entity.id
_entity.type
_entity.pdbx_description
1 polymer ?
#
loop_
_entity_poly.entity_id
_entity_poly.type
_entity_poly.pdbx_seq_one_letter_code
_entity_poly.pdbx_strand_id
1 'polypeptide(L)' 'MPFIAWSALAGVAEFLPTPPFTRNQVDLMRQDNVTTGGMPGLPELGIEPRDIEQVIRMIEGSGIKTRT' A
#
# COMPACT_ATOMS: atom_id res chain seq x y z
N MET A 1 8.01 12.16 11.23
CA MET A 1 8.00 13.37 10.36
C MET A 1 6.60 13.94 10.32
N PRO A 2 6.40 15.26 10.41
CA PRO A 2 5.08 15.87 10.26
C PRO A 2 4.55 15.62 8.85
N PHE A 3 3.26 15.40 8.71
CA PHE A 3 2.64 15.04 7.42
C PHE A 3 2.86 16.09 6.32
N ILE A 4 2.97 17.36 6.69
CA ILE A 4 3.28 18.46 5.77
C ILE A 4 4.60 18.23 5.02
N ALA A 5 5.60 17.61 5.66
CA ALA A 5 6.86 17.28 5.00
C ALA A 5 6.65 16.25 3.87
N TRP A 6 5.79 15.26 4.09
CA TRP A 6 5.43 14.26 3.07
C TRP A 6 4.63 14.88 1.92
N SER A 7 3.67 15.77 2.22
CA SER A 7 2.90 16.47 1.19
C SER A 7 3.79 17.36 0.31
N ALA A 8 4.75 18.07 0.90
CA ALA A 8 5.71 18.89 0.16
C ALA A 8 6.60 18.04 -0.75
N LEU A 9 7.13 16.94 -0.21
CA LEU A 9 7.96 16.01 -0.96
C LEU A 9 7.20 15.39 -2.14
N ALA A 10 5.94 14.98 -1.93
CA ALA A 10 5.10 14.42 -2.98
C ALA A 10 4.80 15.45 -4.08
N GLY A 11 4.60 16.71 -3.68
CA GLY A 11 4.44 17.81 -4.64
C GLY A 11 5.66 18.04 -5.52
N VAL A 12 6.87 17.78 -5.03
CA VAL A 12 8.09 17.84 -5.86
C VAL A 12 8.22 16.57 -6.73
N ALA A 13 7.88 15.40 -6.18
CA ALA A 13 7.98 14.12 -6.87
C ALA A 13 7.05 14.02 -8.10
N GLU A 14 5.89 14.69 -8.08
CA GLU A 14 4.92 14.73 -9.17
C GLU A 14 5.44 15.37 -10.47
N PHE A 15 6.54 16.12 -10.42
CA PHE A 15 7.17 16.69 -11.62
C PHE A 15 8.01 15.67 -12.41
N LEU A 16 8.22 14.47 -11.87
CA LEU A 16 8.97 13.41 -12.56
C LEU A 16 8.09 12.71 -13.60
N PRO A 17 8.65 12.25 -14.74
CA PRO A 17 7.91 11.49 -15.75
C PRO A 17 7.23 10.23 -15.17
N THR A 18 7.87 9.62 -14.18
CA THR A 18 7.31 8.52 -13.38
C THR A 18 7.44 8.90 -11.91
N PRO A 19 6.40 9.50 -11.31
CA PRO A 19 6.47 9.94 -9.93
C PRO A 19 6.50 8.73 -8.98
N PRO A 20 7.50 8.63 -8.09
CA PRO A 20 7.62 7.51 -7.16
C PRO A 20 6.51 7.49 -6.10
N PHE A 21 5.92 8.64 -5.78
CA PHE A 21 4.74 8.80 -4.93
C PHE A 21 4.03 10.11 -5.25
N THR A 22 2.71 10.15 -5.05
CA THR A 22 1.86 11.32 -5.37
C THR A 22 1.25 11.91 -4.10
N ARG A 23 0.76 13.14 -4.19
CA ARG A 23 0.03 13.81 -3.10
C ARG A 23 -1.18 12.98 -2.67
N ASN A 24 -1.90 12.40 -3.63
CA ASN A 24 -3.04 11.52 -3.35
C ASN A 24 -2.62 10.27 -2.56
N GLN A 25 -1.49 9.64 -2.89
CA GLN A 25 -1.00 8.49 -2.13
C GLN A 25 -0.62 8.88 -0.71
N VAL A 26 0.03 10.04 -0.55
CA VAL A 26 0.34 10.58 0.78
C VAL A 26 -0.96 10.82 1.56
N ASP A 27 -1.95 11.48 0.98
CA ASP A 27 -3.24 11.77 1.64
C ASP A 27 -3.98 10.52 2.12
N LEU A 28 -3.92 9.42 1.37
CA LEU A 28 -4.46 8.13 1.80
C LEU A 28 -3.76 7.57 3.05
N MET A 29 -2.48 7.87 3.28
CA MET A 29 -1.77 7.43 4.50
C MET A 29 -2.29 8.10 5.78
N ARG A 30 -3.07 9.18 5.69
CA ARG A 30 -3.71 9.80 6.87
C ARG A 30 -4.85 8.95 7.43
N GLN A 31 -5.45 8.11 6.60
CA GLN A 31 -6.65 7.36 6.93
C GLN A 31 -6.30 5.89 7.05
N ASP A 32 -6.71 5.29 8.16
CA ASP A 32 -6.59 3.85 8.33
C ASP A 32 -7.72 3.14 7.57
N ASN A 33 -7.41 2.00 6.95
CA ASN A 33 -8.37 1.17 6.23
C ASN A 33 -9.04 0.12 7.13
N VAL A 34 -8.91 0.26 8.45
CA VAL A 34 -9.57 -0.63 9.42
C VAL A 34 -11.07 -0.39 9.41
N THR A 35 -11.83 -1.42 9.07
CA THR A 35 -13.29 -1.40 9.08
C THR A 35 -13.83 -1.21 10.50
N THR A 36 -14.88 -0.41 10.65
CA THR A 36 -15.62 -0.29 11.91
C THR A 36 -16.24 -1.64 12.31
N GLY A 37 -16.21 -1.96 13.61
CA GLY A 37 -16.80 -3.21 14.11
C GLY A 37 -18.26 -3.37 13.69
N GLY A 38 -18.64 -4.57 13.23
CA GLY A 38 -20.01 -4.92 12.84
C GLY A 38 -20.27 -5.05 11.34
N MET A 39 -19.29 -4.76 10.48
CA MET A 39 -19.40 -5.02 9.04
C MET A 39 -19.00 -6.47 8.71
N PRO A 40 -19.69 -7.14 7.76
CA PRO A 40 -19.26 -8.44 7.24
C PRO A 40 -17.85 -8.39 6.66
N GLY A 41 -17.04 -9.40 6.92
CA GLY A 41 -15.68 -9.56 6.40
C GLY A 41 -15.60 -10.52 5.20
N LEU A 42 -14.38 -10.92 4.87
CA LEU A 42 -14.12 -11.92 3.82
C LEU A 42 -14.72 -13.31 4.11
N PRO A 43 -14.73 -13.81 5.37
CA PRO A 43 -15.32 -15.12 5.68
C PRO A 43 -16.82 -15.21 5.35
N GLU A 44 -17.57 -14.12 5.50
CA GLU A 44 -18.99 -14.03 5.17
C GLU A 44 -19.25 -14.14 3.66
N LEU A 45 -18.22 -13.88 2.83
CA LEU A 45 -18.22 -14.12 1.39
C LEU A 45 -17.72 -15.52 1.01
N GLY A 46 -17.40 -16.38 2.00
CA GLY A 46 -16.79 -17.68 1.77
C GLY A 46 -15.32 -17.63 1.36
N ILE A 47 -14.63 -16.53 1.64
CA ILE A 47 -13.22 -16.31 1.29
C ILE A 47 -12.37 -16.42 2.56
N GLU A 48 -11.43 -17.37 2.57
CA GLU A 48 -10.43 -17.50 3.62
C GLU A 48 -9.28 -16.48 3.41
N PRO A 49 -9.04 -15.53 4.34
CA PRO A 49 -7.92 -14.60 4.24
C PRO A 49 -6.59 -15.35 4.28
N ARG A 50 -5.65 -14.97 3.41
CA ARG A 50 -4.28 -15.47 3.46
C ARG A 50 -3.40 -14.52 4.29
N ASP A 51 -2.56 -15.12 5.12
CA ASP A 51 -1.54 -14.45 5.91
C ASP A 51 -0.56 -13.65 5.02
N ILE A 52 -0.26 -12.42 5.43
CA ILE A 52 0.52 -11.48 4.60
C ILE A 52 1.97 -11.94 4.46
N GLU A 53 2.55 -12.54 5.49
CA GLU A 53 3.90 -13.07 5.48
C GLU A 53 4.04 -14.25 4.51
N GLN A 54 3.00 -15.09 4.38
CA GLN A 54 2.96 -16.13 3.36
C GLN A 54 2.97 -15.56 1.94
N VAL A 55 2.22 -14.49 1.70
CA VAL A 55 2.17 -13.81 0.39
C VAL A 55 3.50 -13.14 0.07
N ILE A 56 4.11 -12.44 1.03
CA ILE A 56 5.44 -11.80 0.85
C ILE A 56 6.49 -12.84 0.46
N ARG A 57 6.57 -13.96 1.19
CA ARG A 57 7.50 -15.06 0.85
C ARG A 57 7.26 -15.63 -0.55
N MET A 58 6.00 -15.72 -0.97
CA MET A 58 5.65 -16.16 -2.32
C MET A 58 6.14 -15.17 -3.38
N ILE A 59 5.94 -13.86 -3.16
CA ILE A 59 6.39 -12.81 -4.07
C ILE A 59 7.92 -12.81 -4.18
N GLU A 60 8.62 -12.83 -3.06
CA GLU A 60 10.09 -12.90 -3.00
C GLU A 60 10.63 -14.14 -3.73
N GLY A 61 10.01 -15.31 -3.51
CA GLY A 61 10.35 -16.56 -4.18
C GLY A 61 10.01 -16.59 -5.68
N SER A 62 9.05 -15.77 -6.13
CA SER A 62 8.56 -15.75 -7.51
C SER A 62 9.32 -14.82 -8.47
N GLY A 63 10.10 -13.84 -7.98
CA GLY A 63 10.56 -12.80 -8.90
C GLY A 63 11.48 -11.69 -8.42
N ILE A 64 12.53 -11.98 -7.65
CA ILE A 64 13.80 -11.22 -7.79
C ILE A 64 14.82 -12.11 -8.50
N LYS A 65 14.48 -12.49 -9.74
CA LYS A 65 15.45 -12.93 -10.75
C LYS A 65 15.31 -12.03 -11.97
N THR A 66 15.36 -10.72 -11.75
CA THR A 66 15.50 -9.72 -12.80
C THR A 66 16.93 -9.75 -13.31
N ARG A 67 17.12 -10.47 -14.42
CA ARG A 67 18.04 -10.19 -15.54
C ARG A 67 19.19 -9.21 -15.22
N THR A 68 20.39 -9.76 -15.10
CA THR A 68 21.61 -9.09 -15.59
C THR A 68 21.55 -8.97 -17.10
#